data_AF-A0A6V7V387-F1
#
_entry.id   AF-A0A6V7V387-F1
#
_cell.length_a   1.000
_cell.length_b   1.000
_cell.length_c   1.000
_cell.angle_alpha   90.00
_cell.angle_beta   90.00
_cell.angle_gamma   90.00
#
_symmetry.space_group_name_H-M   'P 1'
#
loop_
_entity.id
_entity.type
_entity.pdbx_description
1 polymer ?
#
loop_
_entity_poly.entity_id
_entity_poly.type
_entity_poly.pdbx_seq_one_letter_code
_entity_poly.pdbx_strand_id
1 'polypeptide(L)'
;MTSLSTQLKKLKKAPTRALAVERDYSSLLFNKKEAGSYDKDDFYKIGLAGLAGMKKLDDNFDTYLPELFEKKLIKFNRAIISKEENTEWDKKIEKMLLLLSPYFHHQCCREVLEWFIHKFQIHSYNAEALFLTFLPFHSINSFGRLYIF
;
A
#
# COMPACT_ATOMS: atom_id res chain seq x y z
N MET A 1 -38.86 11.32 21.44
CA MET A 1 -37.84 11.00 20.42
C MET A 1 -38.25 9.71 19.73
N THR A 2 -38.48 9.73 18.42
CA THR A 2 -39.14 8.63 17.68
C THR A 2 -38.17 7.49 17.32
N SER A 3 -38.63 6.25 17.45
CA SER A 3 -37.89 4.99 17.24
C SER A 3 -37.12 4.93 15.90
N LEU A 4 -37.66 5.60 14.87
CA LEU A 4 -37.08 5.69 13.54
C LEU A 4 -35.69 6.38 13.52
N SER A 5 -35.51 7.43 14.31
CA SER A 5 -34.23 8.16 14.40
C SER A 5 -33.13 7.31 15.05
N THR A 6 -33.50 6.42 15.97
CA THR A 6 -32.60 5.43 16.58
C THR A 6 -32.22 4.33 15.60
N GLN A 7 -33.17 3.86 14.76
CA GLN A 7 -32.89 2.85 13.73
C GLN A 7 -31.98 3.39 12.62
N LEU A 8 -32.15 4.65 12.19
CA LEU A 8 -31.27 5.32 11.23
C LEU A 8 -29.84 5.50 11.75
N LYS A 9 -29.67 5.85 13.04
CA LYS A 9 -28.34 5.91 13.67
C LYS A 9 -27.67 4.55 13.78
N LYS A 10 -28.44 3.47 13.95
CA LYS A 10 -27.92 2.09 13.99
C LYS A 10 -27.47 1.62 12.61
N LEU A 11 -28.20 1.97 11.56
CA LEU A 11 -27.85 1.64 10.17
C LEU A 11 -26.61 2.41 9.68
N LYS A 12 -26.39 3.65 10.11
CA LYS A 12 -25.15 4.40 9.84
C LYS A 12 -23.87 3.76 10.43
N LYS A 13 -24.01 2.81 11.37
CA LYS A 13 -22.88 2.11 12.02
C LYS A 13 -22.61 0.70 11.48
N ALA A 14 -23.51 0.15 10.67
CA ALA A 14 -23.22 -1.08 9.93
C ALA A 14 -22.23 -0.74 8.80
N PRO A 15 -21.25 -1.60 8.48
CA PRO A 15 -20.10 -1.22 7.67
C PRO A 15 -20.51 -1.01 6.21
N THR A 16 -20.95 0.20 5.87
CA THR A 16 -20.89 0.75 4.51
C THR A 16 -19.44 1.01 4.07
N ARG A 17 -18.44 0.42 4.76
CA ARG A 17 -17.04 0.39 4.33
C ARG A 17 -16.83 -0.39 3.04
N ALA A 18 -17.77 -1.27 2.67
CA ALA A 18 -17.69 -2.03 1.41
C ALA A 18 -18.20 -1.24 0.18
N LEU A 19 -18.94 -0.14 0.37
CA LEU A 19 -19.56 0.66 -0.72
C LEU A 19 -19.00 2.08 -0.81
N ALA A 20 -18.46 2.61 0.28
CA ALA A 20 -17.60 3.77 0.21
C ALA A 20 -16.22 3.30 -0.27
N VAL A 21 -16.06 3.19 -1.59
CA VAL A 21 -14.75 3.36 -2.22
C VAL A 21 -14.36 4.82 -1.99
N GLU A 22 -14.14 5.22 -0.72
CA GLU A 22 -13.25 6.33 -0.46
C GLU A 22 -11.94 5.86 -1.07
N ARG A 23 -11.59 6.45 -2.22
CA ARG A 23 -10.28 6.24 -2.81
C ARG A 23 -9.32 6.55 -1.68
N ASP A 24 -8.67 5.50 -1.20
CA ASP A 24 -7.72 5.61 -0.11
C ASP A 24 -6.55 6.43 -0.68
N TYR A 25 -6.61 7.76 -0.49
CA TYR A 25 -5.58 8.70 -0.95
C TYR A 25 -4.35 8.62 -0.04
N SER A 26 -4.08 7.43 0.49
CA SER A 26 -2.95 7.11 1.34
C SER A 26 -1.73 7.05 0.45
N SER A 27 -1.08 8.20 0.31
CA SER A 27 0.16 8.34 -0.43
C SER A 27 1.32 8.66 0.52
N LEU A 28 2.42 7.94 0.37
CA LEU A 28 3.68 8.23 1.04
C LEU A 28 4.39 9.44 0.43
N LEU A 29 4.32 9.61 -0.89
CA LEU A 29 5.04 10.63 -1.64
C LEU A 29 4.18 11.88 -1.84
N PHE A 30 2.91 11.69 -2.23
CA PHE A 30 2.03 12.78 -2.64
C PHE A 30 1.10 13.25 -1.52
N ASN A 31 0.70 14.53 -1.58
CA ASN A 31 -0.36 15.02 -0.70
C ASN A 31 -1.72 14.48 -1.17
N LYS A 32 -2.73 14.40 -0.29
CA LYS A 32 -4.05 13.82 -0.60
C LYS A 32 -4.72 14.43 -1.85
N LYS A 33 -4.46 15.71 -2.14
CA LYS A 33 -4.96 16.39 -3.34
C LYS A 33 -4.26 15.93 -4.63
N GLU A 34 -2.95 15.73 -4.56
CA GLU A 34 -2.13 15.28 -5.69
C GLU A 34 -2.36 13.80 -5.95
N ALA A 35 -2.38 12.99 -4.89
CA ALA A 35 -2.73 11.57 -4.91
C ALA A 35 -4.04 11.30 -5.66
N GLY A 36 -5.04 12.17 -5.47
CA GLY A 36 -6.33 12.02 -6.15
C GLY A 36 -6.36 12.39 -7.63
N SER A 37 -5.29 12.99 -8.15
CA SER A 37 -5.13 13.28 -9.58
C SER A 37 -4.46 12.12 -10.33
N TYR A 38 -3.74 11.24 -9.64
CA TYR A 38 -3.04 10.11 -10.25
C TYR A 38 -3.97 8.90 -10.44
N ASP A 39 -3.89 8.26 -11.60
CA ASP A 39 -4.58 6.99 -11.84
C ASP A 39 -3.73 5.79 -11.42
N LYS A 40 -4.31 4.59 -11.42
CA LYS A 40 -3.62 3.33 -11.12
C LYS A 40 -2.43 3.11 -12.06
N ASP A 41 -2.53 3.55 -13.30
CA ASP A 41 -1.44 3.46 -14.28
C ASP A 41 -0.27 4.39 -13.94
N ASP A 42 -0.53 5.56 -13.37
CA ASP A 42 0.53 6.47 -12.93
C ASP A 42 1.30 5.91 -11.73
N PHE A 43 0.58 5.38 -10.73
CA PHE A 43 1.23 4.69 -9.61
C PHE A 43 2.06 3.48 -10.07
N TYR A 44 1.60 2.77 -11.10
CA TYR A 44 2.35 1.68 -11.69
C TYR A 44 3.65 2.17 -12.35
N LYS A 45 3.59 3.28 -13.12
CA LYS A 45 4.79 3.90 -13.72
C LYS A 45 5.78 4.38 -12.67
N ILE A 46 5.30 5.02 -11.61
CA ILE A 46 6.13 5.49 -10.49
C ILE A 46 6.83 4.32 -9.83
N GLY A 47 6.09 3.25 -9.52
CA GLY A 47 6.67 2.04 -8.94
C GLY A 47 7.68 1.36 -9.88
N LEU A 48 7.44 1.33 -11.20
CA LEU A 48 8.41 0.83 -12.19
C LEU A 48 9.70 1.65 -12.23
N ALA A 49 9.59 2.98 -12.12
CA ALA A 49 10.76 3.86 -12.04
C ALA A 49 11.57 3.57 -10.77
N GLY A 50 10.89 3.43 -9.62
CA GLY A 50 11.51 3.04 -8.35
C GLY A 50 12.18 1.66 -8.43
N LEU A 51 11.54 0.68 -9.06
CA LEU A 51 12.09 -0.65 -9.30
C LEU A 51 13.36 -0.60 -10.15
N ALA A 52 13.36 0.18 -11.24
CA ALA A 52 14.54 0.35 -12.08
C ALA A 52 15.70 1.01 -11.32
N GLY A 53 15.41 1.94 -10.41
CA GLY A 53 16.39 2.51 -9.50
C GLY A 53 16.93 1.51 -8.48
N MET A 54 16.07 0.67 -7.92
CA MET A 54 16.44 -0.38 -6.96
C MET A 54 17.31 -1.47 -7.57
N LYS A 55 17.00 -1.91 -8.79
CA LYS A 55 17.81 -2.90 -9.53
C LYS A 55 19.24 -2.44 -9.77
N LYS A 56 19.48 -1.13 -9.89
CA LYS A 56 20.84 -0.57 -10.02
C LYS A 56 21.61 -0.62 -8.71
N LEU A 57 20.91 -0.64 -7.58
CA LEU A 57 21.50 -0.66 -6.26
C LEU A 57 21.84 -2.10 -5.85
N ASP A 58 20.92 -3.02 -6.07
CA ASP A 58 21.03 -4.40 -5.61
C ASP A 58 20.32 -5.36 -6.59
N ASP A 59 21.05 -6.38 -7.04
CA ASP A 59 20.58 -7.36 -8.05
C ASP A 59 19.55 -8.34 -7.47
N ASN A 60 19.50 -8.49 -6.15
CA ASN A 60 18.56 -9.38 -5.46
C ASN A 60 17.10 -8.95 -5.72
N PHE A 61 16.89 -7.67 -6.02
CA PHE A 61 15.60 -7.12 -6.44
C PHE A 61 15.14 -7.61 -7.82
N ASP A 62 16.03 -8.10 -8.68
CA ASP A 62 15.65 -8.64 -9.99
C ASP A 62 14.86 -9.94 -9.87
N THR A 63 15.07 -10.73 -8.81
CA THR A 63 14.38 -12.00 -8.62
C THR A 63 12.97 -11.82 -8.05
N TYR A 64 12.78 -10.89 -7.11
CA TYR A 64 11.53 -10.81 -6.34
C TYR A 64 10.59 -9.68 -6.72
N LEU A 65 11.08 -8.54 -7.25
CA LEU A 65 10.20 -7.47 -7.69
C LEU A 65 9.41 -7.74 -8.98
N PRO A 66 9.91 -8.42 -10.03
CA PRO A 66 9.19 -8.46 -11.30
C PRO A 66 7.81 -9.14 -11.20
N GLU A 67 7.65 -10.12 -10.31
CA GLU A 67 6.37 -10.80 -10.07
C GLU A 67 5.31 -9.84 -9.48
N LEU A 68 5.73 -8.89 -8.63
CA LEU A 68 4.85 -7.88 -8.01
C LEU A 68 4.57 -6.66 -8.90
N PHE A 69 5.30 -6.56 -10.01
CA PHE A 69 5.20 -5.49 -11.00
C PHE A 69 4.67 -5.98 -12.34
N GLU A 70 4.07 -7.18 -12.39
CA GLU A 70 3.37 -7.63 -13.59
C GLU A 70 2.21 -6.69 -13.96
N LYS A 71 2.05 -6.41 -15.26
CA LYS A 71 0.92 -5.59 -15.76
C LYS A 71 -0.45 -6.14 -15.37
N LYS A 72 -0.56 -7.45 -15.12
CA LYS A 72 -1.79 -8.10 -14.65
C LYS A 72 -2.22 -7.58 -13.28
N LEU A 73 -1.25 -7.22 -12.43
CA LEU A 73 -1.50 -6.70 -11.09
C LEU A 73 -2.13 -5.31 -11.12
N ILE A 74 -2.02 -4.55 -12.22
CA ILE A 74 -2.72 -3.27 -12.37
C ILE A 74 -4.24 -3.44 -12.18
N LYS A 75 -4.82 -4.56 -12.65
CA LYS A 75 -6.24 -4.88 -12.47
C LYS A 75 -6.56 -5.72 -11.23
N PHE A 76 -5.54 -6.23 -10.54
CA PHE A 76 -5.71 -7.09 -9.36
C PHE A 76 -6.40 -6.37 -8.21
N ASN A 77 -7.21 -7.07 -7.42
CA ASN A 77 -7.84 -6.49 -6.24
C ASN A 77 -7.92 -7.54 -5.13
N ARG A 78 -7.28 -7.25 -3.99
CA ARG A 78 -7.25 -8.15 -2.83
C ARG A 78 -8.62 -8.47 -2.25
N ALA A 79 -9.61 -7.60 -2.48
CA ALA A 79 -10.98 -7.82 -2.04
C ALA A 79 -11.72 -8.91 -2.83
N ILE A 80 -11.21 -9.31 -4.00
CA ILE A 80 -11.87 -10.26 -4.92
C ILE A 80 -11.26 -11.67 -4.82
N ILE A 81 -10.08 -11.81 -4.24
CA ILE A 81 -9.36 -13.09 -4.16
C ILE A 81 -9.70 -13.89 -2.90
N SER A 82 -9.41 -15.19 -2.95
CA SER A 82 -9.65 -16.12 -1.85
C SER A 82 -8.79 -15.78 -0.63
N LYS A 83 -9.24 -16.19 0.56
CA LYS A 83 -8.50 -15.96 1.81
C LYS A 83 -7.12 -16.62 1.79
N GLU A 84 -7.01 -17.81 1.21
CA GLU A 84 -5.77 -18.56 1.07
C GLU A 84 -4.77 -17.81 0.18
N GLU A 85 -5.18 -17.39 -1.02
CA GLU A 85 -4.36 -16.57 -1.91
C GLU A 85 -3.92 -15.26 -1.26
N ASN A 86 -4.81 -14.61 -0.50
CA ASN A 86 -4.49 -13.39 0.25
C ASN A 86 -3.32 -13.63 1.20
N THR A 87 -3.29 -14.76 1.92
CA THR A 87 -2.17 -15.09 2.84
C THR A 87 -0.86 -15.39 2.12
N GLU A 88 -0.90 -15.89 0.89
CA GLU A 88 0.32 -16.09 0.08
C GLU A 88 0.89 -14.75 -0.39
N TRP A 89 0.02 -13.85 -0.85
CA TRP A 89 0.39 -12.49 -1.21
C TRP A 89 0.90 -11.70 0.00
N ASP A 90 0.30 -11.90 1.17
CA ASP A 90 0.74 -11.33 2.44
C ASP A 90 2.21 -11.66 2.70
N LYS A 91 2.54 -12.96 2.78
CA LYS A 91 3.90 -13.45 3.00
C LYS A 91 4.90 -12.97 1.94
N LYS A 92 4.48 -12.90 0.67
CA LYS A 92 5.33 -12.36 -0.40
C LYS A 92 5.65 -10.89 -0.15
N ILE A 93 4.66 -10.07 0.20
CA ILE A 93 4.86 -8.65 0.50
C ILE A 93 5.72 -8.48 1.76
N GLU A 94 5.49 -9.23 2.83
CA GLU A 94 6.30 -9.14 4.06
C GLU A 94 7.79 -9.37 3.79
N LYS A 95 8.12 -10.40 3.00
CA LYS A 95 9.50 -10.66 2.58
C LYS A 95 10.09 -9.49 1.80
N MET A 96 9.29 -8.85 0.95
CA MET A 96 9.73 -7.68 0.18
C MET A 96 9.95 -6.45 1.06
N LEU A 97 9.09 -6.23 2.05
CA LEU A 97 9.25 -5.15 3.01
C LEU A 97 10.55 -5.31 3.81
N LEU A 98 10.90 -6.55 4.20
CA LEU A 98 12.16 -6.86 4.85
C LEU A 98 13.37 -6.55 3.94
N LEU A 99 13.30 -6.89 2.65
CA LEU A 99 14.36 -6.56 1.68
C LEU A 99 14.48 -5.06 1.41
N LEU A 100 13.36 -4.33 1.43
CA LEU A 100 13.32 -2.87 1.22
C LEU A 100 13.71 -2.07 2.46
N SER A 101 13.64 -2.66 3.65
CA SER A 101 13.97 -2.03 4.94
C SER A 101 15.29 -1.23 4.92
N PRO A 102 16.46 -1.82 4.55
CA PRO A 102 17.73 -1.08 4.57
C PRO A 102 17.77 0.10 3.58
N TYR A 103 16.91 0.09 2.56
CA TYR A 103 16.90 1.08 1.50
C TYR A 103 15.83 2.17 1.67
N PHE A 104 15.14 2.23 2.81
CA PHE A 104 14.05 3.19 3.07
C PHE A 104 14.45 4.67 2.88
N HIS A 105 15.74 4.98 3.03
CA HIS A 105 16.26 6.33 2.78
C HIS A 105 16.20 6.74 1.30
N HIS A 106 16.29 5.78 0.38
CA HIS A 106 16.28 6.05 -1.05
C HIS A 106 14.88 6.39 -1.56
N GLN A 107 14.81 7.38 -2.45
CA GLN A 107 13.55 7.76 -3.10
C GLN A 107 12.92 6.59 -3.87
N CYS A 108 13.76 5.78 -4.53
CA CYS A 108 13.35 4.57 -5.24
C CYS A 108 12.54 3.61 -4.36
N CYS A 109 12.85 3.54 -3.05
CA CYS A 109 12.13 2.67 -2.10
C CYS A 109 10.72 3.19 -1.87
N ARG A 110 10.60 4.51 -1.71
CA ARG A 110 9.32 5.17 -1.46
C ARG A 110 8.39 5.07 -2.66
N GLU A 111 8.93 5.13 -3.88
CA GLU A 111 8.17 4.92 -5.12
C GLU A 111 7.62 3.49 -5.24
N VAL A 112 8.43 2.48 -4.87
CA VAL A 112 7.98 1.08 -4.82
C VAL A 112 6.93 0.86 -3.72
N LEU A 113 7.14 1.44 -2.54
CA LEU A 113 6.17 1.37 -1.44
C LEU A 113 4.85 2.06 -1.79
N GLU A 114 4.90 3.15 -2.54
CA GLU A 114 3.70 3.87 -2.98
C GLU A 114 2.80 3.00 -3.85
N TRP A 115 3.41 2.25 -4.78
CA TRP A 115 2.71 1.24 -5.54
C TRP A 115 2.08 0.19 -4.62
N PHE A 116 2.82 -0.30 -3.62
CA PHE A 116 2.28 -1.32 -2.73
C PHE A 116 1.13 -0.84 -1.84
N ILE A 117 1.19 0.40 -1.35
CA ILE A 117 0.11 1.01 -0.56
C ILE A 117 -1.14 1.16 -1.40
N HIS A 118 -1.05 1.72 -2.61
CA HIS A 118 -2.24 1.89 -3.45
C HIS A 118 -2.78 0.55 -3.97
N LYS A 119 -1.89 -0.34 -4.42
CA LYS A 119 -2.28 -1.57 -5.12
C LYS A 119 -2.70 -2.68 -4.18
N PHE A 120 -1.89 -2.93 -3.16
CA PHE A 120 -2.06 -4.04 -2.23
C PHE A 120 -2.61 -3.60 -0.88
N GLN A 121 -2.81 -2.29 -0.67
CA GLN A 121 -3.41 -1.76 0.56
C GLN A 121 -2.66 -2.28 1.79
N ILE A 122 -1.32 -2.30 1.71
CA ILE A 122 -0.45 -2.91 2.74
C ILE A 122 -0.62 -2.25 4.11
N HIS A 123 -1.06 -0.99 4.15
CA HIS A 123 -1.40 -0.29 5.39
C HIS A 123 -2.64 -0.88 6.08
N SER A 124 -3.55 -1.51 5.34
CA SER A 124 -4.77 -2.14 5.88
C SER A 124 -4.60 -3.63 6.16
N TYR A 125 -3.89 -4.35 5.30
CA TYR A 125 -3.71 -5.80 5.42
C TYR A 125 -2.44 -6.21 6.17
N ASN A 126 -1.34 -5.47 5.95
CA ASN A 126 0.01 -5.80 6.43
C ASN A 126 0.57 -4.71 7.36
N ALA A 127 -0.30 -4.01 8.10
CA ALA A 127 0.07 -2.85 8.90
C ALA A 127 1.19 -3.17 9.90
N GLU A 128 1.08 -4.31 10.59
CA GLU A 128 2.06 -4.76 11.58
C GLU A 128 3.43 -5.02 10.95
N ALA A 129 3.48 -5.77 9.85
CA ALA A 129 4.72 -6.07 9.15
C ALA A 129 5.40 -4.81 8.59
N LEU A 130 4.60 -3.91 8.01
CA LEU A 130 5.08 -2.61 7.55
C LEU A 130 5.62 -1.76 8.70
N PHE A 131 4.92 -1.73 9.85
CA PHE A 131 5.39 -0.97 11.00
C PHE A 131 6.68 -1.55 11.58
N LEU A 132 6.77 -2.88 11.75
CA LEU A 132 7.94 -3.57 12.27
C LEU A 132 9.17 -3.39 11.37
N THR A 133 8.99 -3.47 10.05
CA THR A 133 10.09 -3.34 9.07
C THR A 133 10.66 -1.94 8.99
N PHE A 134 9.85 -0.89 9.21
CA PHE A 134 10.29 0.50 9.18
C PHE A 134 10.47 1.14 10.56
N LEU A 135 10.18 0.42 11.64
CA LEU A 135 10.39 0.89 13.02
C LEU A 135 11.81 1.42 13.30
N PRO A 136 12.89 0.80 12.76
CA PRO A 136 14.25 1.32 12.94
C PRO A 136 14.43 2.74 12.36
N PHE A 137 13.59 3.13 11.40
CA PHE A 137 13.65 4.40 10.68
C PHE A 137 12.69 5.46 11.22
N HIS A 138 12.12 5.26 12.42
CA HIS A 138 11.15 6.18 13.03
C HIS A 138 11.63 7.63 13.18
N SER A 139 12.95 7.86 13.23
CA SER A 139 13.52 9.21 13.33
C SER A 139 13.51 9.98 12.00
N ILE A 140 13.18 9.34 10.87
CA ILE A 140 13.13 9.97 9.55
C ILE A 140 11.77 10.65 9.36
N ASN A 141 11.77 11.90 8.86
CA ASN A 141 10.55 12.69 8.64
C ASN A 141 9.51 11.95 7.76
N SER A 142 9.98 11.14 6.81
CA SER A 142 9.14 10.29 5.95
C SER A 142 8.35 9.22 6.72
N PHE A 143 8.82 8.76 7.88
CA PHE A 143 8.11 7.77 8.71
C PHE A 143 6.82 8.34 9.30
N GLY A 144 6.77 9.65 9.60
CA GLY A 144 5.55 10.29 10.12
C GLY A 144 4.34 10.14 9.18
N ARG A 145 4.56 9.95 7.88
CA ARG A 145 3.49 9.68 6.91
C ARG A 145 2.93 8.25 7.02
N LEU A 146 3.75 7.28 7.44
CA LEU A 146 3.28 5.90 7.69
C LEU A 146 2.28 5.83 8.87
N TYR A 147 2.37 6.76 9.82
CA TYR A 147 1.49 6.82 11.00
C TYR A 147 0.12 7.47 10.72
N ILE A 148 -0.03 8.13 9.57
CA ILE A 148 -1.23 8.91 9.21
C ILE A 148 -2.22 8.09 8.35
N PHE A 149 -1.83 6.88 7.94
CA PHE A 149 -2.70 5.94 7.23
C PHE A 149 -3.66 5.21 8.17
#